data_AF-A0A7C6UQ10-F1
#
_entry.id   AF-A0A7C6UQ10-F1
#
_cell.length_a   1.000
_cell.length_b   1.000
_cell.length_c   1.000
_cell.angle_alpha   90.00
_cell.angle_beta   90.00
_cell.angle_gamma   90.00
#
_symmetry.space_group_name_H-M   'P 1'
#
loop_
_entity.id
_entity.type
_entity.pdbx_description
1 polymer ?
#
loop_
_entity_poly.entity_id
_entity_poly.type
_entity_poly.pdbx_seq_one_letter_code
_entity_poly.pdbx_strand_id
1 'polypeptide(L)' 'MISYRPYKKSLSEEEALEELVRCAGTQFDPEVVEAFVQVIKGKKEGDMAKGS' A
#
# COMPACT_ATOMS: atom_id res chain seq x y z
N MET A 1 10.24 15.12 -4.16
CA MET A 1 9.64 16.38 -4.66
C MET A 1 8.14 16.20 -4.76
N ILE A 2 7.41 16.94 -3.94
CA ILE A 2 5.94 16.96 -3.86
C ILE A 2 5.43 17.68 -5.11
N SER A 3 4.77 16.97 -6.01
CA SER A 3 3.99 17.60 -7.09
C SER A 3 2.78 16.74 -7.38
N TYR A 4 1.64 17.22 -6.88
CA TYR A 4 0.31 16.72 -7.20
C TYR A 4 0.10 16.83 -8.71
N ARG A 5 0.01 15.69 -9.41
CA ARG A 5 -0.23 15.66 -10.87
C ARG A 5 -1.69 15.29 -11.12
N PRO A 6 -2.51 16.20 -11.67
CA PRO A 6 -3.97 16.04 -11.81
C PRO A 6 -4.43 15.03 -12.88
N TYR A 7 -3.52 14.22 -13.44
CA TYR A 7 -3.81 13.26 -14.51
C TYR A 7 -3.60 11.80 -14.13
N LYS A 8 -3.14 11.52 -12.90
CA LYS A 8 -3.00 10.15 -12.42
C LYS A 8 -4.25 9.84 -11.61
N LYS A 9 -5.12 8.96 -12.12
CA LYS A 9 -6.15 8.32 -11.29
C LYS A 9 -5.47 7.87 -10.01
N SER A 10 -6.08 8.18 -8.87
CA SER A 10 -5.65 7.65 -7.58
C SER A 10 -5.46 6.15 -7.77
N LEU A 11 -4.22 5.67 -7.67
CA LEU A 11 -3.98 4.23 -7.63
C LEU A 11 -4.85 3.72 -6.47
N SER A 12 -5.62 2.68 -6.72
CA SER A 12 -6.29 1.97 -5.65
C SER A 12 -5.24 1.52 -4.62
N GLU A 13 -5.67 1.35 -3.37
CA GLU A 13 -4.78 0.82 -2.33
C GLU A 13 -4.12 -0.49 -2.78
N GLU A 14 -4.84 -1.31 -3.54
CA GLU A 14 -4.36 -2.57 -4.09
C GLU A 14 -3.25 -2.35 -5.13
N GLU A 15 -3.48 -1.51 -6.15
CA GLU A 15 -2.47 -1.19 -7.17
C GLU A 15 -1.22 -0.54 -6.56
N ALA A 16 -1.38 0.27 -5.51
CA ALA A 16 -0.26 0.87 -4.80
C ALA A 16 0.57 -0.17 -4.02
N LEU A 17 -0.10 -1.16 -3.40
CA LEU A 17 0.57 -2.26 -2.70
C LEU A 17 1.29 -3.18 -3.70
N GLU A 18 0.68 -3.49 -4.84
CA GLU A 18 1.30 -4.29 -5.91
C GLU A 18 2.59 -3.64 -6.42
N GLU A 19 2.58 -2.32 -6.63
CA GLU A 19 3.77 -1.58 -7.09
C GLU A 19 4.90 -1.60 -6.06
N LEU A 20 4.57 -1.49 -4.77
CA LEU A 20 5.54 -1.60 -3.68
C LEU A 20 6.19 -2.99 -3.64
N VAL A 21 5.38 -4.04 -3.76
CA VAL A 21 5.87 -5.43 -3.82
C VAL A 21 6.72 -5.66 -5.07
N ARG A 22 6.31 -5.14 -6.23
CA ARG A 22 7.08 -5.23 -7.48
C ARG A 22 8.46 -4.57 -7.40
N CYS A 23 8.56 -3.49 -6.63
CA CYS A 23 9.81 -2.74 -6.43
C CYS A 23 10.62 -3.21 -5.22
N ALA A 24 10.13 -4.20 -4.46
CA ALA A 24 10.83 -4.78 -3.32
C ALA A 24 12.10 -5.53 -3.78
N GLY A 25 13.19 -5.38 -3.02
CA GLY A 25 14.49 -5.95 -3.34
C GLY A 25 15.31 -5.16 -4.36
N THR A 26 14.78 -4.07 -4.93
CA THR A 26 15.54 -3.17 -5.83
C THR A 26 15.50 -1.71 -5.39
N GLN A 27 14.31 -1.14 -5.24
CA GLN A 27 14.10 0.25 -4.80
C GLN A 27 13.72 0.34 -3.32
N PHE A 28 13.17 -0.75 -2.78
CA PHE A 28 12.74 -0.85 -1.40
C PHE A 28 13.30 -2.10 -0.75
N ASP A 29 13.48 -2.03 0.56
CA ASP A 29 13.81 -3.20 1.37
C ASP A 29 12.63 -4.17 1.40
N PRO A 30 12.82 -5.45 1.03
CA PRO A 30 11.72 -6.41 0.97
C PRO A 30 11.09 -6.71 2.33
N GLU A 31 11.84 -6.70 3.43
CA GLU A 31 11.30 -6.92 4.78
C GLU A 31 10.42 -5.74 5.21
N VAL A 32 10.81 -4.51 4.86
CA VAL A 32 10.02 -3.30 5.14
C VAL A 32 8.72 -3.29 4.33
N VAL A 33 8.77 -3.64 3.05
CA VAL A 33 7.56 -3.72 2.20
C VAL A 33 6.60 -4.79 2.72
N GLU A 34 7.12 -5.95 3.11
CA GLU A 34 6.29 -7.02 3.68
C GLU A 34 5.58 -6.58 4.97
N ALA A 35 6.32 -6.01 5.92
CA ALA A 35 5.74 -5.50 7.17
C ALA A 35 4.68 -4.42 6.90
N PHE A 36 4.94 -3.51 5.96
CA PHE A 36 3.99 -2.47 5.57
C PHE A 36 2.69 -3.06 4.99
N VAL A 37 2.80 -4.02 4.06
CA VAL A 37 1.64 -4.71 3.47
C VAL A 37 0.82 -5.42 4.55
N GLN A 38 1.47 -6.09 5.50
CA GLN A 38 0.79 -6.77 6.61
C GLN A 38 0.02 -5.81 7.50
N VAL A 39 0.58 -4.63 7.83
CA VAL A 39 -0.11 -3.61 8.64
C VAL A 39 -1.34 -3.04 7.91
N ILE A 40 -1.22 -2.79 6.60
CA ILE A 40 -2.34 -2.26 5.81
C ILE A 40 -3.46 -3.31 5.66
N LYS A 41 -3.11 -4.58 5.40
CA LYS A 41 -4.09 -5.68 5.33
C LYS A 41 -4.72 -5.97 6.70
N GLY A 42 -3.93 -5.98 7.77
CA GLY A 42 -4.40 -6.19 9.14
C GLY A 42 -5.31 -5.07 9.67
N LYS A 43 -5.13 -3.82 9.21
CA LYS A 43 -6.09 -2.74 9.48
C LYS A 43 -7.47 -3.00 8.88
N LYS A 44 -7.54 -3.63 7.71
CA LYS A 44 -8.82 -3.93 7.02
C LYS A 44 -9.72 -4.87 7.83
N GLU A 45 -9.14 -5.72 8.68
CA GLU A 45 -9.86 -6.68 9.52
C GLU A 45 -10.35 -6.07 10.85
N GLY A 46 -9.64 -5.06 11.37
CA GLY A 46 -10.05 -4.30 12.55
C GLY A 46 -11.16 -3.27 12.29
N ASP A 47 -11.26 -2.74 11.06
CA ASP A 47 -12.27 -1.74 10.69
C ASP A 47 -13.62 -2.37 10.26
N MET A 48 -13.66 -3.64 9.83
CA MET A 48 -14.92 -4.36 9.56
C MET A 48 -15.66 -4.81 10.83
N ALA A 49 -15.00 -4.90 11.98
CA ALA A 49 -15.62 -5.31 13.25
C ALA A 49 -16.43 -4.20 13.96
N LYS A 50 -16.62 -3.02 13.34
CA LYS A 50 -17.43 -1.91 13.86
C LYS A 50 -18.60 -1.49 12.97
N GLY A 51 -19.12 -2.41 12.15
CA GLY A 51 -20.26 -2.08 11.30
C GLY A 51 -21.06 -3.29 10.84
N SER A 52 -21.80 -3.92 11.75
CA SER A 52 -23.19 -4.40 11.63
C SER A 52 -23.51 -5.44 12.71
#